data_AF-A0ABD0QU74-F1
#
_entry.id   AF-A0ABD0QU74-F1
#
_cell.length_a   1.000
_cell.length_b   1.000
_cell.length_c   1.000
_cell.angle_alpha   90.00
_cell.angle_beta   90.00
_cell.angle_gamma   90.00
#
_symmetry.space_group_name_H-M   'P 1'
#
loop_
_entity.id
_entity.type
_entity.pdbx_description
1 polymer ?
#
loop_
_entity_poly.entity_id
_entity_poly.type
_entity_poly.pdbx_seq_one_letter_code
_entity_poly.pdbx_strand_id
1 'polypeptide(L)'
;PATALSLTQPRGHISESDPTGKSQTLETGRTAMGWNLPPGSYDIVLCVDFIETTGGSSGRKQELVKELQRNGVTFDIRKLNVGDFLWVAREKVTPLP
;
A
#
# COMPACT_ATOMS: atom_id res chain seq x y z
N PRO A 1 2.31 15.73 25.44
CA PRO A 1 3.58 15.17 25.95
C PRO A 1 4.17 14.16 24.95
N ALA A 2 5.10 14.63 24.13
CA ALA A 2 5.82 13.81 23.15
C ALA A 2 7.18 13.43 23.72
N THR A 3 7.45 12.14 23.84
CA THR A 3 8.73 11.60 24.29
C THR A 3 9.58 11.29 23.06
N ALA A 4 10.51 12.19 22.71
CA ALA A 4 11.55 11.91 21.74
C ALA A 4 12.75 11.29 22.47
N LEU A 5 13.11 10.06 22.13
CA LEU A 5 14.31 9.40 22.60
C LEU A 5 15.49 9.80 21.71
N SER A 6 16.51 10.40 22.32
CA SER A 6 17.80 10.71 21.72
C SER A 6 18.47 9.46 21.16
N LEU A 7 18.86 9.53 19.88
CA LEU A 7 19.80 8.59 19.28
C LEU A 7 21.10 9.34 18.96
N THR A 8 22.17 8.76 19.49
CA THR A 8 23.57 9.19 19.54
C THR A 8 24.18 9.51 18.18
N GLN A 9 24.88 10.64 18.09
CA GLN A 9 25.75 11.04 16.97
C GLN A 9 27.19 10.57 17.22
N PRO A 10 27.86 9.89 16.27
CA PRO A 10 29.30 9.75 16.30
C PRO A 10 29.96 10.95 15.61
N ARG A 11 30.93 11.52 16.33
CA ARG A 11 31.79 12.66 16.00
C ARG A 11 32.66 12.32 14.78
N GLY A 12 32.44 13.03 13.67
CA GLY A 12 33.26 13.00 12.47
C GLY A 12 33.98 14.34 12.27
N HIS A 13 35.29 14.26 12.11
CA HIS A 13 36.28 15.33 12.03
C HIS A 13 36.17 16.17 10.75
N ILE A 14 36.44 17.49 10.87
CA ILE A 14 36.39 18.50 9.80
C ILE A 14 37.62 18.35 8.88
N SER A 15 37.42 18.49 7.57
CA SER A 15 38.45 19.03 6.66
C SER A 15 37.76 19.72 5.48
N GLU A 16 37.84 21.06 5.48
CA GLU A 16 37.54 21.92 4.33
C GLU A 16 38.71 21.92 3.35
N SER A 17 38.44 21.78 2.06
CA SER A 17 39.30 22.27 0.98
C SER A 17 38.54 22.39 -0.35
N ASP A 18 38.23 23.65 -0.67
CA ASP A 18 38.11 24.37 -1.95
C ASP A 18 37.19 23.98 -3.13
N PRO A 19 36.70 25.00 -3.89
CA PRO A 19 35.67 24.86 -4.92
C PRO A 19 36.27 24.85 -6.32
N THR A 20 36.00 23.82 -7.14
CA THR A 20 36.09 23.96 -8.60
C THR A 20 35.17 22.97 -9.30
N GLY A 21 34.37 23.50 -10.21
CA GLY A 21 33.21 22.84 -10.77
C GLY A 21 33.48 21.57 -11.58
N LYS A 22 32.46 20.72 -11.55
CA LYS A 22 31.89 19.99 -12.68
C LYS A 22 30.54 19.47 -12.21
N SER A 23 29.46 20.15 -12.61
CA SER A 23 28.10 19.64 -12.47
C SER A 23 27.98 18.41 -13.36
N GLN A 24 28.32 17.24 -12.84
CA GLN A 24 27.96 15.99 -13.46
C GLN A 24 26.46 15.82 -13.27
N THR A 25 25.74 16.13 -14.34
CA THR A 25 24.44 15.53 -14.66
C THR A 25 24.60 14.02 -14.51
N LEU A 26 24.27 13.49 -13.34
CA LEU A 26 24.12 12.06 -13.14
C LEU A 26 22.81 11.70 -13.83
N GLU A 27 23.02 11.11 -14.98
CA GLU A 27 22.05 10.59 -15.91
C GLU A 27 20.89 9.92 -15.20
N THR A 28 19.71 10.20 -15.73
CA THR A 28 18.42 9.55 -15.52
C THR A 28 18.57 8.02 -15.45
N GLY A 29 19.03 7.55 -14.30
CA GLY A 29 19.14 6.14 -13.98
C GLY A 29 17.72 5.64 -13.83
N ARG A 30 17.23 4.95 -14.88
CA ARG A 30 15.92 4.28 -15.00
C ARG A 30 15.23 4.25 -13.65
N THR A 31 14.43 5.28 -13.38
CA THR A 31 13.59 5.30 -12.20
C THR A 31 12.75 4.06 -12.38
N ALA A 32 12.97 3.02 -11.57
CA ALA A 32 11.92 2.07 -11.31
C ALA A 32 10.75 2.98 -10.95
N MET A 33 9.75 3.09 -11.84
CA MET A 33 8.61 3.94 -11.61
C MET A 33 8.03 3.38 -10.33
N GLY A 34 8.39 4.00 -9.21
CA GLY A 34 8.10 3.47 -7.89
C GLY A 34 6.65 3.79 -7.69
N TRP A 35 5.78 2.81 -7.87
CA TRP A 35 4.37 3.01 -7.62
C TRP A 35 4.24 3.26 -6.11
N ASN A 36 3.95 4.50 -5.75
CA ASN A 36 3.69 4.92 -4.39
C ASN A 36 2.25 5.40 -4.30
N LEU A 37 1.57 5.02 -3.22
CA LEU A 37 0.24 5.52 -2.92
C LEU A 37 0.37 6.35 -1.64
N PRO A 38 0.41 7.70 -1.74
CA PRO A 38 0.48 8.55 -0.55
C PRO A 38 -0.76 8.37 0.34
N PRO A 39 -0.67 8.69 1.64
CA PRO A 39 -1.83 8.68 2.52
C PRO A 39 -2.97 9.51 1.93
N GLY A 40 -4.16 8.92 1.84
CA GLY A 40 -5.36 9.56 1.29
C GLY A 40 -5.66 9.29 -0.19
N SER A 41 -4.67 8.89 -1.01
CA SER A 41 -4.91 8.46 -2.42
C SER A 41 -5.42 7.03 -2.56
N TYR A 42 -5.51 6.37 -1.41
CA TYR A 42 -5.90 5.01 -1.10
C TYR A 42 -7.30 4.69 -0.60
N ASP A 43 -7.90 3.57 -1.01
CA ASP A 43 -8.81 2.82 -0.13
C ASP A 43 -8.19 1.47 0.25
N ILE A 44 -8.38 1.04 1.50
CA ILE A 44 -8.05 -0.33 1.93
C ILE A 44 -9.29 -1.20 1.70
N VAL A 45 -9.15 -2.23 0.86
CA VAL A 45 -10.25 -3.08 0.42
C VAL A 45 -9.93 -4.54 0.71
N LEU A 46 -10.89 -5.28 1.26
CA LEU A 46 -10.78 -6.72 1.43
C LEU A 46 -11.03 -7.41 0.09
N CYS A 47 -10.10 -8.21 -0.41
CA CYS A 47 -10.36 -9.12 -1.53
C CYS A 47 -10.70 -10.51 -0.99
N VAL A 48 -11.87 -11.01 -1.37
CA VAL A 48 -12.39 -12.33 -1.01
C VAL A 48 -12.27 -13.25 -2.23
N ASP A 49 -11.75 -14.47 -2.06
CA ASP A 49 -11.73 -15.44 -3.14
C ASP A 49 -13.15 -15.89 -3.53
N PHE A 50 -13.37 -16.05 -4.82
CA PHE A 50 -14.67 -16.36 -5.39
C PHE A 50 -15.25 -17.70 -4.87
N ILE A 51 -14.43 -18.69 -4.51
CA ILE A 51 -14.93 -19.97 -4.00
C ILE A 51 -15.57 -19.85 -2.60
N GLU A 52 -15.24 -18.79 -1.87
CA GLU A 52 -15.80 -18.51 -0.55
C GLU A 52 -17.19 -17.88 -0.63
N THR A 53 -17.48 -17.19 -1.73
CA THR A 53 -18.83 -16.66 -2.00
C THR A 53 -19.66 -17.59 -2.88
N THR A 54 -18.99 -18.50 -3.61
CA THR A 54 -19.59 -19.28 -4.69
C THR A 54 -19.09 -20.72 -4.61
N GLY A 55 -19.56 -21.45 -3.61
CA GLY A 55 -19.20 -22.86 -3.46
C GLY A 55 -19.87 -23.54 -2.28
N GLY A 56 -20.89 -24.35 -2.55
CA GLY A 56 -21.55 -25.21 -1.57
C GLY A 56 -22.76 -24.57 -0.87
N SER A 57 -23.77 -25.40 -0.57
CA SER A 57 -25.05 -25.02 0.06
C SER A 57 -24.98 -24.77 1.57
N SER A 58 -23.78 -24.48 2.11
CA SER A 58 -23.66 -24.12 3.52
C SER A 58 -24.15 -22.69 3.71
N GLY A 59 -25.21 -22.49 4.49
CA GLY A 59 -25.77 -21.16 4.79
C GLY A 59 -24.72 -20.16 5.27
N ARG A 60 -23.66 -20.63 5.92
CA ARG A 60 -22.52 -19.83 6.40
C ARG A 60 -21.80 -19.05 5.29
N LYS A 61 -21.68 -19.60 4.08
CA LYS A 61 -21.04 -18.89 2.95
C LYS A 61 -21.93 -17.78 2.39
N GLN A 62 -23.25 -17.98 2.40
CA GLN A 62 -24.20 -16.92 2.04
C GLN A 62 -24.25 -15.80 3.09
N GLU A 63 -23.95 -16.12 4.33
CA GLU A 63 -23.86 -15.14 5.42
C GLU A 63 -22.62 -14.26 5.29
N LEU A 64 -21.50 -14.75 4.75
CA LEU A 64 -20.25 -13.97 4.63
C LEU A 64 -20.48 -12.60 3.96
N VAL A 65 -21.07 -12.60 2.76
CA VAL A 65 -21.33 -11.35 2.01
C VAL A 65 -22.29 -10.43 2.78
N LYS A 66 -23.35 -11.01 3.37
CA LYS A 66 -24.34 -10.25 4.15
C LYS A 66 -23.69 -9.60 5.37
N GLU A 67 -22.86 -10.33 6.08
CA GLU A 67 -22.17 -9.85 7.28
C GLU A 67 -21.11 -8.80 6.94
N LEU A 68 -20.35 -8.98 5.86
CA LEU A 68 -19.41 -7.95 5.39
C LEU A 68 -20.14 -6.64 5.05
N GLN A 69 -21.28 -6.72 4.36
CA GLN A 69 -22.13 -5.56 4.07
C GLN A 69 -22.72 -4.95 5.34
N ARG A 70 -23.26 -5.77 6.25
CA ARG A 70 -23.86 -5.33 7.53
C ARG A 70 -22.87 -4.58 8.41
N ASN A 71 -21.60 -4.96 8.37
CA ASN A 71 -20.53 -4.32 9.12
C ASN A 71 -19.85 -3.17 8.35
N GLY A 72 -20.32 -2.82 7.14
CA GLY A 72 -19.77 -1.71 6.36
C GLY A 72 -18.35 -1.95 5.84
N VAL A 73 -17.94 -3.22 5.69
CA VAL A 73 -16.62 -3.56 5.15
C VAL A 73 -16.63 -3.29 3.64
N THR A 74 -15.63 -2.58 3.15
CA THR A 74 -15.42 -2.43 1.70
C THR A 74 -14.66 -3.65 1.18
N PHE A 75 -15.26 -4.38 0.25
CA PHE A 75 -14.66 -5.60 -0.28
C PHE A 75 -14.95 -5.78 -1.78
N ASP A 76 -14.05 -6.52 -2.43
CA ASP A 76 -14.20 -7.02 -3.80
C ASP A 76 -14.16 -8.56 -3.77
N ILE A 77 -14.92 -9.20 -4.66
CA ILE A 77 -14.83 -10.66 -4.89
C ILE A 77 -13.99 -10.89 -6.15
N ARG A 78 -12.93 -11.70 -6.05
CA ARG A 78 -11.99 -11.98 -7.15
C ARG A 78 -11.59 -13.45 -7.16
N LYS A 79 -11.04 -13.94 -8.27
CA LYS A 79 -10.34 -15.23 -8.28
C LYS A 79 -8.91 -15.01 -7.81
N LEU A 80 -8.58 -15.54 -6.63
CA LEU A 80 -7.25 -15.53 -6.08
C LEU A 80 -6.51 -16.81 -6.50
N ASN A 81 -5.22 -16.69 -6.82
CA ASN A 81 -4.39 -17.85 -7.14
C ASN A 81 -3.98 -18.62 -5.88
N VAL A 82 -3.94 -17.94 -4.73
CA VAL A 82 -3.54 -18.50 -3.43
C VAL A 82 -4.25 -17.75 -2.31
N GLY A 83 -4.74 -18.49 -1.33
CA GLY A 83 -5.43 -17.97 -0.14
C GLY A 83 -6.88 -17.58 -0.40
N ASP A 84 -7.58 -17.34 0.70
CA ASP A 84 -9.03 -17.09 0.70
C ASP A 84 -9.34 -15.59 0.85
N PHE A 85 -8.46 -14.84 1.53
CA PHE A 85 -8.63 -13.43 1.85
C PHE A 85 -7.31 -12.66 1.83
N LEU A 86 -7.32 -11.43 1.34
CA LEU A 86 -6.21 -10.48 1.45
C LEU A 86 -6.70 -9.03 1.50
N TRP A 87 -5.84 -8.10 1.92
CA TRP A 87 -6.11 -6.67 1.87
C TRP A 87 -5.32 -5.99 0.76
N VAL A 88 -5.97 -5.12 -0.02
CA VAL A 88 -5.31 -4.32 -1.07
C VAL A 88 -5.42 -2.82 -0.77
N ALA A 89 -4.39 -2.08 -1.18
CA ALA A 89 -4.47 -0.63 -1.36
C ALA A 89 -4.96 -0.37 -2.80
N ARG A 90 -6.22 0.03 -2.93
CA ARG A 90 -6.82 0.40 -4.21
C ARG A 90 -6.70 1.91 -4.42
N GLU A 91 -6.05 2.31 -5.51
CA GLU A 91 -5.95 3.72 -5.90
C GLU A 91 -7.35 4.34 -6.10
N LYS A 92 -7.53 5.57 -5.62
CA LYS A 92 -8.70 6.41 -5.91
C LYS A 92 -8.53 7.08 -7.26
N VAL A 93 -9.29 6.63 -8.24
CA VAL A 93 -9.34 7.26 -9.57
C VAL A 93 -10.59 8.11 -9.67
N THR A 94 -10.44 9.38 -10.06
CA THR A 94 -11.60 10.22 -10.41
C THR A 94 -12.04 9.85 -11.82
N PRO A 95 -13.31 9.40 -12.03
CA PRO A 95 -13.79 9.08 -13.37
C PRO A 95 -13.70 10.32 -14.28
N LEU A 96 -13.23 10.15 -15.51
CA LEU A 96 -13.30 11.22 -16.51
C LEU A 96 -14.75 11.39 -17.00
N PRO A 97 -15.20 12.63 -17.31
CA PRO A 97 -16.56 12.91 -17.80
C PRO A 97 -16.91 12.26 -19.14
#